data_AF-A0A7C5SKF9-F1
#
_entry.id   AF-A0A7C5SKF9-F1
#
_cell.length_a   1.000
_cell.length_b   1.000
_cell.length_c   1.000
_cell.angle_alpha   90.00
_cell.angle_beta   90.00
_cell.angle_gamma   90.00
#
_symmetry.space_group_name_H-M   'P 1'
#
loop_
_entity.id
_entity.type
_entity.pdbx_description
1 polymer ?
#
loop_
_entity_poly.entity_id
_entity_poly.type
_entity_poly.pdbx_seq_one_letter_code
_entity_poly.pdbx_strand_id
1 'polypeptide(L)'
;MPGLLQSEERVLSTLNADGTRRWLTPKISAGAFWKKRRVVAYFLVALFVVLPWLHADGRQLFFLDIAHGEFTLFGKTFIRTDTLLLALLMITIFV
;
A
#
# COMPACT_ATOMS: atom_id res chain seq x y z
N MET A 1 -44.13 -16.27 -23.95
CA MET A 1 -42.95 -16.16 -23.06
C MET A 1 -43.33 -15.21 -21.94
N PRO A 2 -43.27 -15.62 -20.67
CA PRO A 2 -43.75 -14.80 -19.56
C PRO A 2 -42.93 -13.51 -19.50
N GLY A 3 -43.62 -12.39 -19.28
CA GLY A 3 -43.01 -11.06 -19.20
C GLY A 3 -41.96 -11.04 -18.09
N LEU A 4 -40.78 -10.52 -18.43
CA LEU A 4 -39.70 -10.26 -17.49
C LEU A 4 -40.27 -9.48 -16.30
N LEU A 5 -40.11 -10.03 -15.09
CA LEU A 5 -40.57 -9.44 -13.84
C LEU A 5 -39.92 -8.06 -13.67
N GLN A 6 -40.67 -6.99 -13.95
CA GLN A 6 -40.29 -5.65 -13.50
C GLN A 6 -40.35 -5.68 -11.97
N SER A 7 -39.19 -5.60 -11.33
CA SER A 7 -39.12 -5.52 -9.86
C SER A 7 -39.62 -4.14 -9.45
N GLU A 8 -40.74 -4.06 -8.73
CA GLU A 8 -41.23 -2.80 -8.13
C GLU A 8 -40.21 -2.18 -7.18
N GLU A 9 -39.34 -3.01 -6.59
CA GLU A 9 -38.28 -2.61 -5.67
C GLU A 9 -36.88 -2.66 -6.28
N ARG A 10 -36.01 -1.80 -5.76
CA ARG A 10 -34.62 -1.69 -6.20
C ARG A 10 -33.78 -2.85 -5.65
N VAL A 11 -33.32 -3.72 -6.55
CA VAL A 11 -32.45 -4.86 -6.19
C VAL A 11 -30.98 -4.47 -6.03
N LEU A 12 -30.49 -3.46 -6.75
CA LEU A 12 -29.07 -3.04 -6.75
C LEU A 12 -28.90 -1.52 -6.59
N SER A 13 -27.84 -1.09 -5.92
CA SER A 13 -27.55 0.33 -5.65
C SER A 13 -27.27 1.17 -6.90
N THR A 14 -26.79 0.52 -7.97
CA THR A 14 -26.39 1.10 -9.26
C THR A 14 -27.41 0.91 -10.39
N LEU A 15 -28.57 0.29 -10.10
CA LEU A 15 -29.60 -0.03 -11.10
C LEU A 15 -30.93 0.60 -10.69
N ASN A 16 -31.63 1.21 -11.64
CA ASN A 16 -33.00 1.65 -11.46
C ASN A 16 -33.98 0.47 -11.59
N ALA A 17 -35.23 0.63 -11.13
CA ALA A 17 -36.25 -0.42 -11.19
C ALA A 17 -36.61 -0.83 -12.63
N ASP A 18 -36.40 0.07 -13.59
CA ASP A 18 -36.59 -0.16 -15.04
C ASP A 18 -35.39 -0.86 -15.71
N GLY A 19 -34.34 -1.20 -14.95
CA GLY A 19 -33.13 -1.82 -15.48
C GLY A 19 -32.12 -0.85 -16.10
N THR A 20 -32.35 0.47 -16.04
CA THR A 20 -31.39 1.46 -16.52
C THR A 20 -30.27 1.72 -15.49
N ARG A 21 -29.08 2.12 -15.97
CA ARG A 21 -27.91 2.37 -15.12
C ARG A 21 -28.05 3.68 -14.35
N ARG A 22 -27.90 3.61 -13.02
CA ARG A 22 -27.80 4.76 -12.14
C ARG A 22 -26.34 5.13 -11.89
N TRP A 23 -25.93 6.30 -12.36
CA TRP A 23 -24.60 6.84 -12.09
C TRP A 23 -24.56 7.45 -10.68
N LEU A 24 -23.65 6.96 -9.84
CA LEU A 24 -23.37 7.55 -8.54
C LEU A 24 -22.10 8.41 -8.63
N THR A 25 -22.19 9.66 -8.20
CA THR A 25 -21.04 10.56 -8.08
C THR A 25 -20.57 10.55 -6.63
N PRO A 26 -19.47 9.88 -6.29
CA PRO A 26 -19.00 9.82 -4.92
C PRO A 26 -18.59 11.21 -4.43
N LYS A 27 -19.07 11.60 -3.25
CA LYS A 27 -18.65 12.81 -2.55
C LYS A 27 -17.51 12.46 -1.60
N ILE A 28 -16.50 13.33 -1.55
CA ILE A 28 -15.41 13.18 -0.58
C ILE A 28 -15.97 13.35 0.84
N SER A 29 -15.78 12.33 1.68
CA SER A 29 -16.04 12.43 3.12
C SER A 29 -14.87 13.17 3.78
N ALA A 30 -15.02 14.48 3.94
CA ALA A 30 -14.03 15.33 4.60
C ALA A 30 -14.18 15.27 6.13
N GLY A 31 -13.07 15.30 6.86
CA GLY A 31 -13.07 15.25 8.32
C GLY A 31 -11.69 14.97 8.91
N ALA A 32 -11.63 14.74 10.22
CA ALA A 32 -10.38 14.46 10.93
C ALA A 32 -9.67 13.21 10.38
N PHE A 33 -10.41 12.12 10.15
CA PHE A 33 -9.85 10.88 9.58
C PHE A 33 -9.33 11.08 8.15
N TRP A 34 -10.01 11.87 7.33
CA TRP A 34 -9.54 12.19 5.98
C TRP A 34 -8.21 12.95 6.02
N LYS A 35 -8.07 13.94 6.91
CA LYS A 35 -6.81 14.68 7.08
C LYS A 35 -5.69 13.79 7.60
N LYS A 36 -5.94 13.01 8.67
CA LYS A 36 -4.95 12.07 9.25
C LYS A 36 -4.44 11.07 8.22
N ARG A 37 -5.35 10.45 7.45
CA ARG A 37 -4.99 9.51 6.38
C ARG A 37 -4.06 10.15 5.34
N ARG A 38 -4.33 11.39 4.92
CA ARG A 38 -3.45 12.09 3.98
C ARG A 38 -2.07 12.38 4.57
N VAL A 39 -2.01 12.81 5.83
CA VAL A 39 -0.73 13.07 6.51
C VAL A 39 0.10 11.79 6.57
N VAL A 40 -0.49 10.68 7.00
CA VAL A 40 0.20 9.37 7.01
C VAL A 40 0.64 8.97 5.61
N ALA A 41 -0.21 9.15 4.58
CA ALA A 41 0.15 8.82 3.21
C ALA A 41 1.36 9.63 2.72
N TYR A 42 1.36 10.96 2.89
CA TYR A 42 2.48 11.79 2.48
C TYR A 42 3.74 11.53 3.30
N PHE A 43 3.59 11.28 4.60
CA PHE A 43 4.69 10.89 5.47
C PHE A 43 5.35 9.59 5.00
N LEU A 44 4.58 8.55 4.73
CA LEU A 44 5.10 7.27 4.24
C LEU A 44 5.78 7.44 2.88
N VAL A 45 5.18 8.18 1.95
CA VAL A 45 5.80 8.47 0.65
C VAL A 45 7.15 9.17 0.83
N ALA A 46 7.19 10.23 1.64
CA ALA A 46 8.42 10.96 1.90
C ALA A 46 9.48 10.06 2.55
N LEU A 47 9.09 9.25 3.54
CA LEU A 47 9.97 8.32 4.23
C LEU A 47 10.61 7.32 3.26
N PHE A 48 9.80 6.63 2.44
CA PHE A 48 10.30 5.63 1.48
C PHE A 48 11.17 6.24 0.38
N VAL A 49 10.85 7.46 -0.07
CA VAL A 49 11.64 8.14 -1.09
C VAL A 49 12.97 8.64 -0.52
N VAL A 50 13.00 9.14 0.71
CA VAL A 50 14.21 9.72 1.32
C VAL A 50 15.16 8.66 1.86
N LEU A 51 14.64 7.57 2.43
CA LEU A 51 15.45 6.52 3.07
C LEU A 51 16.65 6.00 2.25
N PRO A 52 16.54 5.63 0.95
CA PRO A 52 17.69 5.11 0.20
C PRO A 52 18.78 6.15 -0.07
N TRP A 53 18.47 7.44 0.05
CA TRP A 53 19.43 8.54 -0.16
C TRP A 53 20.13 8.97 1.13
N LEU A 54 19.59 8.59 2.28
CA LEU A 54 20.24 8.85 3.56
C LEU A 54 21.42 7.89 3.74
N HIS A 55 22.53 8.44 4.24
CA HIS A 55 23.74 7.68 4.50
C HIS A 55 24.01 7.65 6.01
N ALA A 56 24.42 6.50 6.51
CA ALA A 56 24.96 6.32 7.86
C ALA A 56 26.28 5.55 7.76
N ASP A 57 27.30 5.97 8.51
CA ASP A 57 28.63 5.35 8.53
C ASP A 57 29.24 5.14 7.12
N GLY A 58 28.98 6.08 6.20
CA GLY A 58 29.48 6.03 4.82
C GLY A 58 28.74 5.08 3.88
N ARG A 59 27.64 4.45 4.31
CA ARG A 59 26.80 3.55 3.51
C ARG A 59 25.37 4.05 3.44
N GLN A 60 24.65 3.73 2.36
CA GLN A 60 23.22 4.04 2.24
C GLN A 60 22.41 3.25 3.28
N LEU A 61 21.38 3.87 3.85
CA LEU A 61 20.53 3.20 4.84
C LEU A 61 19.75 2.04 4.24
N PHE A 62 19.33 2.15 2.99
CA PHE A 62 18.62 1.11 2.24
C PHE A 62 19.27 0.95 0.87
N PHE A 63 20.05 -0.12 0.70
CA PHE A 63 20.69 -0.47 -0.56
C PHE A 63 20.47 -1.95 -0.85
N LEU A 64 19.99 -2.26 -2.04
CA LEU A 64 19.69 -3.63 -2.48
C LEU A 64 20.48 -3.93 -3.76
N ASP A 65 21.64 -4.55 -3.62
CA ASP A 65 22.42 -5.06 -4.74
C ASP A 65 22.10 -6.54 -4.96
N ILE A 66 21.16 -6.80 -5.87
CA ILE A 66 20.73 -8.16 -6.21
C ILE A 66 21.82 -8.90 -6.99
N ALA A 67 22.66 -8.19 -7.75
CA ALA A 67 23.69 -8.81 -8.58
C ALA A 67 24.83 -9.39 -7.72
N HIS A 68 25.30 -8.61 -6.74
CA HIS A 68 26.34 -9.06 -5.80
C HIS A 68 25.76 -9.77 -4.57
N GLY A 69 24.45 -9.67 -4.34
CA GLY A 69 23.79 -10.23 -3.16
C GLY A 69 24.19 -9.50 -1.89
N GLU A 70 24.34 -8.17 -1.97
CA GLU A 70 24.67 -7.30 -0.86
C GLU A 70 23.47 -6.42 -0.52
N PHE A 71 22.96 -6.57 0.70
CA PHE A 71 21.79 -5.85 1.18
C PHE A 71 22.19 -4.99 2.37
N THR A 72 22.18 -3.67 2.23
CA THR A 72 22.38 -2.78 3.38
C THR A 72 21.03 -2.32 3.91
N LEU A 73 20.74 -2.68 5.15
CA LEU A 73 19.55 -2.25 5.88
C LEU A 73 19.97 -1.54 7.16
N PHE A 74 19.50 -0.30 7.34
CA PHE A 74 19.80 0.55 8.48
C PHE A 74 21.32 0.68 8.76
N GLY A 75 22.13 0.74 7.70
CA GLY A 75 23.60 0.85 7.78
C GLY A 75 24.34 -0.46 8.05
N LYS A 76 23.63 -1.59 8.25
CA LYS A 76 24.23 -2.93 8.33
C LYS A 76 24.14 -3.63 6.98
N THR A 77 25.28 -4.11 6.48
CA THR A 77 25.35 -4.87 5.22
C THR A 77 25.25 -6.35 5.52
N PHE A 78 24.31 -7.02 4.86
CA PHE A 78 24.09 -8.46 4.85
C PHE A 78 24.51 -8.98 3.48
N ILE A 79 25.48 -9.87 3.44
CA ILE A 79 25.90 -10.55 2.21
C ILE A 79 25.21 -11.92 2.10
N ARG A 80 25.36 -12.60 0.96
CA ARG A 80 24.73 -13.91 0.70
C ARG A 80 24.95 -14.94 1.82
N THR A 81 26.12 -14.96 2.46
CA THR A 81 26.42 -15.86 3.58
C THR A 81 25.62 -15.57 4.84
N ASP A 82 25.16 -14.32 5.01
CA ASP A 82 24.46 -13.84 6.21
C ASP A 82 22.94 -13.81 6.03
N THR A 83 22.44 -14.41 4.94
CA THR A 83 21.01 -14.46 4.61
C THR A 83 20.14 -15.06 5.72
N LEU A 84 20.70 -15.95 6.56
CA LEU A 84 19.99 -16.48 7.73
C LEU A 84 19.76 -15.42 8.81
N LEU A 85 20.73 -14.53 9.06
CA LEU A 85 20.57 -13.41 9.98
C LEU A 85 19.54 -12.41 9.45
N LEU A 86 19.58 -12.14 8.14
CA LEU A 86 18.59 -11.32 7.47
C LEU A 86 17.18 -11.94 7.58
N ALA A 87 17.04 -13.24 7.35
CA ALA A 87 15.76 -13.95 7.47
C ALA A 87 15.22 -13.93 8.91
N LEU A 88 16.09 -14.13 9.91
CA LEU A 88 15.71 -14.05 11.33
C LEU A 88 15.21 -12.64 11.67
N LEU A 89 15.96 -11.60 11.27
CA LEU A 89 15.57 -10.20 11.46
C LEU A 89 14.17 -9.94 10.88
N MET A 90 13.92 -10.39 9.65
CA MET A 90 12.62 -10.26 9.02
C MET A 90 11.54 -10.96 9.84
N ILE A 91 11.72 -12.23 10.21
CA ILE A 91 10.75 -12.96 11.02
C ILE A 91 10.45 -12.22 12.34
N THR A 92 11.47 -11.73 13.05
CA THR A 92 11.27 -10.99 14.32
C THR A 92 10.52 -9.66 14.14
N ILE A 93 10.63 -9.00 12.98
CA ILE A 93 9.91 -7.75 12.72
C ILE A 93 8.44 -8.00 12.32
N PHE A 94 8.18 -9.11 11.62
CA PHE A 94 6.87 -9.39 11.03
C PHE A 94 5.98 -10.34 11.86
N VAL A 95 6.55 -11.07 12.82
CA VAL A 95 5.85 -11.96 13.78
C VAL A 95 5.78 -11.30 15.14
#